data_AF-A0A813L442-F1
#
_entry.id   AF-A0A813L442-F1
#
_cell.length_a   1.000
_cell.length_b   1.000
_cell.length_c   1.000
_cell.angle_alpha   90.00
_cell.angle_beta   90.00
_cell.angle_gamma   90.00
#
_symmetry.space_group_name_H-M   'P 1'
#
loop_
_entity.id
_entity.type
_entity.pdbx_description
1 polymer ?
#
loop_
_entity_poly.entity_id
_entity_poly.type
_entity_poly.pdbx_seq_one_letter_code
_entity_poly.pdbx_strand_id
1 'polypeptide(L)'
;MKKNIPARWLNAFIAFVCFIGTFLPFLFYAGVQKVTTPVATCEPGCYGDNEITWDSQTKDILANANNFAALRWAAGVTLIVQIILYAVQYDKTRGSRMKGCLLSPAETIEAQLNGSKLYLEGIVALLLAFTYATALRDLGIATFFADALGDTLTPTTLPCVTFILCALFSLSTGTSWGTMGVFFPIAFVLAQTVTKEPINSDAFTSEIETTVAAELGGSIWGDHCSPVSDTTILSAMSSQVSLWDHSKTQLPYAAFAGVVSMLLGYLPAGAGAPGPLMIIIGFVLIPVFHVGLSKIPNFGGPIEVYCPEVGGCIGEGPRGAMNSIKRDFKKSSKSQEAAQEAVAS
;
A
#
# COMPACT_ATOMS: atom_id res chain seq x y z
N MET A 1 26.82 0.16 -4.93
CA MET A 1 26.68 -1.14 -5.64
C MET A 1 27.79 -1.29 -6.69
N LYS A 2 28.33 -2.49 -6.87
CA LYS A 2 29.39 -2.78 -7.87
C LYS A 2 28.83 -2.62 -9.28
N LYS A 3 29.54 -1.89 -10.15
CA LYS A 3 28.99 -1.30 -11.38
C LYS A 3 28.69 -2.27 -12.54
N ASN A 4 28.88 -3.58 -12.42
CA ASN A 4 28.80 -4.54 -13.54
C ASN A 4 28.16 -5.90 -13.20
N ILE A 5 27.29 -5.98 -12.18
CA ILE A 5 26.59 -7.23 -11.85
C ILE A 5 25.27 -7.29 -12.65
N PRO A 6 25.02 -8.33 -13.46
CA PRO A 6 23.75 -8.47 -14.17
C PRO A 6 22.60 -8.63 -13.17
N ALA A 7 21.51 -7.88 -13.37
CA ALA A 7 20.32 -7.98 -12.53
C ALA A 7 19.69 -9.38 -12.66
N ARG A 8 19.61 -10.10 -11.54
CA ARG A 8 18.99 -11.42 -11.46
C ARG A 8 17.72 -11.33 -10.61
N TRP A 9 16.57 -11.18 -11.27
CA TRP A 9 15.27 -11.09 -10.59
C TRP A 9 15.01 -12.31 -9.67
N LEU A 10 15.54 -13.48 -10.04
CA LEU A 10 15.42 -14.71 -9.26
C LEU A 10 15.96 -14.56 -7.83
N ASN A 11 16.98 -13.73 -7.61
CA ASN A 11 17.55 -13.52 -6.28
C ASN A 11 16.55 -12.79 -5.36
N ALA A 12 15.86 -11.79 -5.90
CA ALA A 12 14.82 -11.07 -5.17
C ALA A 12 13.59 -11.97 -4.96
N PHE A 13 13.22 -12.77 -5.97
CA PHE A 13 12.08 -13.68 -5.88
C PHE A 13 12.29 -14.78 -4.82
N ILE A 14 13.47 -15.39 -4.75
CA ILE A 14 13.75 -16.41 -3.72
C ILE A 14 13.65 -15.81 -2.32
N ALA A 15 14.24 -14.62 -2.09
CA ALA A 15 14.14 -13.96 -0.79
C ALA A 15 12.68 -13.68 -0.39
N PHE A 16 11.87 -13.22 -1.34
CA PHE A 16 10.45 -12.98 -1.12
C PHE A 16 9.66 -14.27 -0.81
N VAL A 17 9.87 -15.34 -1.58
CA VAL A 17 9.23 -16.64 -1.34
C VAL A 17 9.67 -17.25 -0.01
N CYS A 18 10.95 -17.15 0.34
CA CYS A 18 11.46 -17.59 1.64
C CYS A 18 10.84 -16.79 2.78
N PHE A 19 10.68 -15.47 2.62
CA PHE A 19 10.02 -14.64 3.62
C PHE A 19 8.58 -15.06 3.83
N ILE A 20 7.77 -15.19 2.76
CA ILE A 20 6.37 -15.62 2.89
C ILE A 20 6.26 -17.04 3.43
N GLY A 21 7.07 -17.96 2.89
CA GLY A 21 7.09 -19.37 3.26
C GLY A 21 7.56 -19.63 4.69
N THR A 22 8.24 -18.66 5.32
CA THR A 22 8.57 -18.72 6.75
C THR A 22 7.57 -17.94 7.58
N PHE A 23 7.17 -16.75 7.14
CA PHE A 23 6.26 -15.88 7.88
C PHE A 23 4.90 -16.53 8.13
N LEU A 24 4.22 -17.06 7.11
CA LEU A 24 2.87 -17.60 7.27
C LEU A 24 2.83 -18.83 8.21
N PRO A 25 3.73 -19.83 8.10
CA PRO A 25 3.75 -20.95 9.04
C PRO A 25 4.13 -20.54 10.47
N PHE A 26 5.09 -19.62 10.66
CA PHE A 26 5.44 -19.13 12.00
C PHE A 26 4.32 -18.30 12.61
N LEU A 27 3.60 -17.53 11.81
CA LEU A 27 2.43 -16.77 12.24
C LEU A 27 1.31 -17.71 12.68
N PHE A 28 1.00 -18.73 11.87
CA PHE A 28 0.02 -19.75 12.21
C PHE A 28 0.41 -20.53 13.47
N TYR A 29 1.68 -20.96 13.57
CA TYR A 29 2.20 -21.63 14.76
C TYR A 29 2.09 -20.76 16.02
N ALA A 30 2.48 -19.49 15.93
CA ALA A 30 2.38 -18.55 17.04
C ALA A 30 0.92 -18.32 17.49
N GLY A 31 -0.03 -18.30 16.55
CA GLY A 31 -1.45 -18.21 16.84
C GLY A 31 -2.01 -19.46 17.51
N VAL A 32 -1.69 -20.65 16.99
CA VAL A 32 -2.14 -21.94 17.55
C VAL A 32 -1.68 -22.09 18.99
N GLN A 33 -0.44 -21.71 19.30
CA GLN A 33 0.09 -21.78 20.67
C GLN A 33 -0.75 -20.95 21.65
N LYS A 34 -1.27 -19.78 21.25
CA LYS A 34 -2.10 -18.96 22.13
C LYS A 34 -3.54 -19.45 22.27
N VAL A 35 -4.11 -20.02 21.22
CA VAL A 35 -5.49 -20.55 21.24
C VAL A 35 -5.55 -21.89 22.00
N THR A 36 -4.46 -22.65 22.04
CA THR A 36 -4.41 -23.98 22.70
C THR A 36 -3.90 -23.94 24.15
N THR A 37 -3.39 -22.80 24.63
CA THR A 37 -2.95 -22.67 26.03
C THR A 37 -4.14 -22.63 27.01
N PRO A 38 -4.13 -23.43 28.09
CA PRO A 38 -5.20 -23.42 29.09
C PRO A 38 -5.30 -22.06 29.83
N VAL A 39 -6.53 -21.56 30.02
CA VAL A 39 -6.86 -20.27 30.66
C VAL A 39 -6.15 -20.06 32.01
N ALA A 40 -5.82 -21.13 32.73
CA ALA A 40 -5.15 -21.10 34.02
C ALA A 40 -3.71 -20.53 34.01
N THR A 41 -3.04 -20.45 32.85
CA THR A 41 -1.65 -19.97 32.73
C THR A 41 -1.48 -18.80 31.76
N CYS A 42 -2.56 -18.16 31.35
CA CYS A 42 -2.57 -17.19 30.25
C CYS A 42 -2.40 -15.73 30.71
N GLU A 43 -1.64 -14.94 29.94
CA GLU A 43 -1.65 -13.46 30.03
C GLU A 43 -3.02 -12.87 29.63
N PRO A 44 -3.36 -11.63 30.05
CA PRO A 44 -4.64 -11.00 29.71
C PRO A 44 -4.87 -10.95 28.18
N GLY A 45 -5.96 -11.55 27.70
CA GLY A 45 -6.33 -11.57 26.27
C GLY A 45 -6.46 -12.96 25.62
N CYS A 46 -6.39 -14.06 26.38
CA CYS A 46 -6.60 -15.40 25.84
C CYS A 46 -8.07 -15.82 25.95
N TYR A 47 -8.73 -16.09 24.82
CA TYR A 47 -10.06 -16.70 24.73
C TYR A 47 -9.89 -18.21 24.67
N GLY A 48 -9.97 -18.87 25.83
CA GLY A 48 -9.96 -20.33 25.91
C GLY A 48 -11.37 -20.87 25.88
N ASP A 49 -11.93 -21.11 24.69
CA ASP A 49 -13.11 -21.95 24.53
C ASP A 49 -12.75 -23.24 23.79
N ASN A 50 -13.07 -24.37 24.43
CA ASN A 50 -12.66 -25.73 24.06
C ASN A 50 -13.42 -26.33 22.85
N GLU A 51 -13.99 -25.55 21.95
CA GLU A 51 -14.73 -26.08 20.80
C GLU A 51 -14.13 -25.64 19.46
N ILE A 52 -13.48 -26.61 18.82
CA ILE A 52 -12.74 -26.52 17.57
C ILE A 52 -13.74 -26.61 16.39
N THR A 53 -14.06 -25.48 15.75
CA THR A 53 -14.81 -25.45 14.47
C THR A 53 -14.04 -24.76 13.35
N TRP A 54 -14.08 -25.35 12.14
CA TRP A 54 -13.20 -25.00 11.01
C TRP A 54 -13.35 -23.57 10.44
N ASP A 55 -14.46 -22.87 10.67
CA ASP A 55 -14.71 -21.52 10.13
C ASP A 55 -14.22 -20.37 11.03
N SER A 56 -14.16 -20.57 12.35
CA SER A 56 -13.67 -19.58 13.33
C SER A 56 -12.15 -19.64 13.53
N GLN A 57 -11.55 -20.83 13.32
CA GLN A 57 -10.17 -21.09 13.70
C GLN A 57 -9.11 -20.26 12.99
N THR A 58 -9.18 -20.04 11.68
CA THR A 58 -8.06 -19.36 11.00
C THR A 58 -7.99 -17.88 11.37
N LYS A 59 -9.15 -17.22 11.43
CA LYS A 59 -9.24 -15.80 11.83
C LYS A 59 -8.79 -15.61 13.27
N ASP A 60 -9.24 -16.45 14.19
CA ASP A 60 -8.87 -16.35 15.61
C ASP A 60 -7.39 -16.68 15.85
N ILE A 61 -6.85 -17.69 15.15
CA ILE A 61 -5.42 -18.01 15.16
C ILE A 61 -4.59 -16.83 14.65
N LEU A 62 -4.96 -16.25 13.50
CA LEU A 62 -4.24 -15.14 12.89
C LEU A 62 -4.35 -13.85 13.73
N ALA A 63 -5.52 -13.57 14.30
CA ALA A 63 -5.77 -12.38 15.12
C ALA A 63 -4.97 -12.41 16.43
N ASN A 64 -4.82 -13.59 17.05
CA ASN A 64 -4.09 -13.75 18.31
C ASN A 64 -2.58 -14.01 18.12
N ALA A 65 -2.13 -14.23 16.89
CA ALA A 65 -0.74 -14.56 16.61
C ALA A 65 0.23 -13.44 17.03
N ASN A 66 1.41 -13.84 17.51
CA ASN A 66 2.48 -12.89 17.81
C ASN A 66 3.21 -12.49 16.51
N ASN A 67 2.72 -11.43 15.86
CA ASN A 67 3.29 -10.85 14.64
C ASN A 67 4.78 -10.52 14.78
N PHE A 68 5.18 -9.98 15.93
CA PHE A 68 6.57 -9.60 16.17
C PHE A 68 7.51 -10.80 16.21
N ALA A 69 7.10 -11.90 16.86
CA ALA A 69 7.89 -13.13 16.88
C ALA A 69 7.99 -13.74 15.47
N ALA A 70 6.87 -13.83 14.75
CA ALA A 70 6.83 -14.38 13.40
C ALA A 70 7.70 -13.57 12.42
N LEU A 71 7.61 -12.23 12.44
CA LEU A 71 8.41 -11.34 11.61
C LEU A 71 9.91 -11.45 11.91
N ARG A 72 10.31 -11.54 13.18
CA ARG A 72 11.73 -11.69 13.54
C ARG A 72 12.33 -12.99 13.00
N TRP A 73 11.62 -14.10 13.13
CA TRP A 73 12.07 -15.38 12.60
C TRP A 73 12.09 -15.39 11.07
N ALA A 74 11.04 -14.89 10.42
CA ALA A 74 10.98 -14.80 8.96
C ALA A 74 12.10 -13.92 8.38
N ALA A 75 12.35 -12.76 8.99
CA ALA A 75 13.46 -11.89 8.61
C ALA A 75 14.82 -12.59 8.82
N GLY A 76 15.02 -13.25 9.97
CA GLY A 76 16.26 -13.99 10.27
C GLY A 76 16.56 -15.09 9.25
N VAL A 77 15.57 -15.92 8.90
CA VAL A 77 15.74 -16.99 7.91
C VAL A 77 16.01 -16.41 6.52
N THR A 78 15.26 -15.38 6.13
CA THR A 78 15.45 -14.73 4.82
C THR A 78 16.84 -14.14 4.69
N LEU A 79 17.37 -13.51 5.74
CA LEU A 79 18.74 -12.99 5.77
C LEU A 79 19.79 -14.10 5.60
N ILE A 80 19.63 -15.22 6.31
CA ILE A 80 20.54 -16.36 6.20
C ILE A 80 20.54 -16.92 4.77
N VAL A 81 19.35 -17.14 4.20
CA VAL A 81 19.22 -17.59 2.82
C VAL A 81 19.86 -16.60 1.85
N GLN A 82 19.67 -15.30 2.05
CA GLN A 82 20.23 -14.28 1.19
C GLN A 82 21.76 -14.24 1.23
N ILE A 83 22.35 -14.38 2.42
CA ILE A 83 23.81 -14.49 2.62
C ILE A 83 24.34 -15.73 1.90
N ILE A 84 23.66 -16.87 2.02
CA ILE A 84 24.05 -18.11 1.33
C ILE A 84 23.95 -17.94 -0.18
N LEU A 85 22.87 -17.36 -0.70
CA LEU A 85 22.68 -17.13 -2.14
C LEU A 85 23.80 -16.24 -2.71
N TYR A 86 24.15 -15.15 -2.03
CA TYR A 86 25.23 -14.27 -2.49
C TYR A 86 26.62 -14.86 -2.30
N ALA A 87 26.81 -15.75 -1.33
CA ALA A 87 28.05 -16.51 -1.16
C ALA A 87 28.22 -17.60 -2.25
N VAL A 88 27.15 -18.27 -2.66
CA VAL A 88 27.20 -19.37 -3.64
C VAL A 88 27.26 -18.84 -5.08
N GLN A 89 26.72 -17.65 -5.36
CA GLN A 89 26.67 -17.12 -6.71
C GLN A 89 28.02 -16.55 -7.17
N TYR A 90 28.57 -17.18 -8.21
CA TYR A 90 29.86 -16.85 -8.79
C TYR A 90 29.81 -15.60 -9.69
N ASP A 91 30.71 -14.65 -9.42
CA ASP A 91 31.01 -13.50 -10.28
C ASP A 91 32.05 -13.89 -11.35
N LYS A 92 31.63 -13.96 -12.62
CA LYS A 92 32.50 -14.30 -13.77
C LYS A 92 33.55 -13.21 -14.09
N THR A 93 33.43 -12.02 -13.52
CA THR A 93 34.28 -10.86 -13.85
C THR A 93 35.57 -10.78 -13.02
N ARG A 94 35.74 -11.59 -11.97
CA ARG A 94 36.91 -11.56 -11.07
C ARG A 94 37.96 -12.62 -11.42
N GLY A 95 39.12 -12.18 -11.89
CA GLY A 95 40.31 -13.01 -12.06
C GLY A 95 40.90 -13.55 -10.75
N SER A 96 40.99 -14.88 -10.67
CA SER A 96 41.93 -15.76 -9.96
C SER A 96 42.49 -15.50 -8.55
N ARG A 97 42.04 -14.54 -7.73
CA ARG A 97 42.58 -14.44 -6.33
C ARG A 97 41.58 -14.46 -5.16
N MET A 98 40.27 -14.36 -5.41
CA MET A 98 39.23 -14.77 -4.45
C MET A 98 38.12 -15.49 -5.23
N LYS A 99 38.06 -16.82 -5.07
CA LYS A 99 37.04 -17.68 -5.69
C LYS A 99 35.64 -17.33 -5.14
N GLY A 100 34.83 -16.64 -5.94
CA GLY A 100 33.47 -17.11 -6.25
C GLY A 100 32.23 -16.61 -5.50
N CYS A 101 32.28 -15.52 -4.72
CA CYS A 101 31.08 -14.92 -4.12
C CYS A 101 30.71 -13.60 -4.80
N LEU A 102 29.40 -13.34 -4.99
CA LEU A 102 28.86 -12.10 -5.57
C LEU A 102 29.09 -10.91 -4.61
N LEU A 103 28.82 -11.14 -3.33
CA LEU A 103 29.08 -10.24 -2.20
C LEU A 103 29.71 -11.06 -1.08
N SER A 104 30.68 -10.49 -0.36
CA SER A 104 31.15 -11.08 0.89
C SER A 104 30.06 -10.99 1.97
N PRO A 105 30.12 -11.80 3.06
CA PRO A 105 29.19 -11.68 4.18
C PRO A 105 29.14 -10.25 4.76
N ALA A 106 30.29 -9.59 4.87
CA ALA A 106 30.38 -8.21 5.34
C ALA A 106 29.72 -7.22 4.37
N GLU A 107 29.97 -7.36 3.05
CA GLU A 107 29.32 -6.53 2.03
C GLU A 107 27.80 -6.76 1.98
N THR A 108 27.35 -7.98 2.28
CA THR A 108 25.92 -8.32 2.35
C THR A 108 25.26 -7.66 3.55
N ILE A 109 25.89 -7.68 4.72
CA ILE A 109 25.41 -6.97 5.92
C ILE A 109 25.38 -5.46 5.68
N GLU A 110 26.40 -4.89 5.05
CA GLU A 110 26.42 -3.47 4.71
C GLU A 110 25.29 -3.09 3.73
N ALA A 111 25.07 -3.90 2.70
CA ALA A 111 23.95 -3.72 1.77
C ALA A 111 22.61 -3.79 2.51
N GLN A 112 22.47 -4.71 3.47
CA GLN A 112 21.28 -4.84 4.30
C GLN A 112 21.06 -3.59 5.17
N LEU A 113 22.09 -3.12 5.87
CA LEU A 113 22.00 -1.92 6.70
C LEU A 113 21.63 -0.68 5.86
N ASN A 114 22.17 -0.57 4.65
CA ASN A 114 21.81 0.50 3.72
C ASN A 114 20.35 0.39 3.25
N GLY A 115 19.83 -0.82 3.03
CA GLY A 115 18.42 -1.04 2.74
C GLY A 115 17.50 -0.71 3.92
N SER A 116 17.89 -1.09 5.14
CA SER A 116 17.13 -0.82 6.36
C SER A 116 16.93 0.68 6.63
N LYS A 117 17.85 1.54 6.17
CA LYS A 117 17.73 3.01 6.30
C LYS A 117 16.47 3.56 5.64
N LEU A 118 15.98 2.92 4.58
CA LEU A 118 14.74 3.33 3.90
C LEU A 118 13.50 3.17 4.80
N TYR A 119 13.55 2.32 5.83
CA TYR A 119 12.44 2.10 6.75
C TYR A 119 12.50 3.00 8.00
N LEU A 120 13.62 3.70 8.24
CA LEU A 120 13.78 4.53 9.44
C LEU A 120 12.75 5.65 9.51
N GLU A 121 12.42 6.25 8.37
CA GLU A 121 11.40 7.30 8.28
C GLU A 121 10.05 6.81 8.79
N GLY A 122 9.58 5.64 8.30
CA GLY A 122 8.32 5.05 8.74
C GLY A 122 8.32 4.66 10.23
N ILE A 123 9.42 4.12 10.74
CA ILE A 123 9.53 3.76 12.17
C ILE A 123 9.46 5.00 13.06
N VAL A 124 10.19 6.06 12.72
CA VAL A 124 10.16 7.31 13.48
C VAL A 124 8.78 7.95 13.42
N ALA A 125 8.14 7.97 12.24
CA ALA A 125 6.79 8.48 12.08
C ALA A 125 5.79 7.73 12.98
N LEU A 126 5.83 6.38 13.00
CA LEU A 126 4.96 5.57 13.85
C LEU A 126 5.19 5.81 15.36
N LEU A 127 6.45 5.92 15.81
CA LEU A 127 6.76 6.22 17.21
C LEU A 127 6.24 7.59 17.65
N LEU A 128 6.44 8.61 16.80
CA LEU A 128 5.91 9.95 17.03
C LEU A 128 4.39 9.96 17.01
N ALA A 129 3.76 9.21 16.10
CA ALA A 129 2.33 9.06 16.02
C ALA A 129 1.71 8.51 17.29
N PHE A 130 2.26 7.43 17.88
CA PHE A 130 1.75 6.89 19.14
C PHE A 130 1.90 7.87 20.31
N THR A 131 2.98 8.65 20.33
CA THR A 131 3.18 9.70 21.35
C THR A 131 2.22 10.87 21.14
N TYR A 132 1.97 11.24 19.88
CA TYR A 132 0.99 12.24 19.51
C TYR A 132 -0.43 11.78 19.86
N ALA A 133 -0.75 10.51 19.67
CA ALA A 133 -2.00 9.87 20.10
C ALA A 133 -2.30 10.12 21.58
N THR A 134 -1.30 9.84 22.43
CA THR A 134 -1.44 10.00 23.88
C THR A 134 -1.59 11.47 24.23
N ALA A 135 -0.80 12.35 23.63
CA ALA A 135 -0.93 13.79 23.84
C ALA A 135 -2.31 14.33 23.42
N LEU A 136 -2.87 13.85 22.30
CA LEU A 136 -4.20 14.22 21.85
C LEU A 136 -5.32 13.71 22.75
N ARG A 137 -5.17 12.53 23.35
CA ARG A 137 -6.10 12.04 24.39
C ARG A 137 -6.06 12.94 25.61
N ASP A 138 -4.86 13.29 26.06
CA ASP A 138 -4.65 14.17 27.23
C ASP A 138 -5.19 15.59 26.98
N LEU A 139 -5.12 16.06 25.73
CA LEU A 139 -5.66 17.36 25.31
C LEU A 139 -7.19 17.33 25.10
N GLY A 140 -7.82 16.15 25.12
CA GLY A 140 -9.25 16.01 24.83
C GLY A 140 -9.60 16.31 23.38
N ILE A 141 -8.81 15.83 22.41
CA ILE A 141 -9.12 16.05 20.97
C ILE A 141 -10.53 15.56 20.61
N ALA A 142 -10.98 14.47 21.26
CA ALA A 142 -12.29 13.91 21.03
C ALA A 142 -13.40 14.81 21.57
N THR A 143 -13.19 15.48 22.71
CA THR A 143 -14.12 16.49 23.22
C THR A 143 -14.12 17.73 22.33
N PHE A 144 -12.96 18.17 21.85
CA PHE A 144 -12.88 19.27 20.88
C PHE A 144 -13.69 18.98 19.61
N PHE A 145 -13.54 17.79 19.02
CA PHE A 145 -14.33 17.42 17.84
C PHE A 145 -15.80 17.21 18.15
N ALA A 146 -16.15 16.62 19.29
CA ALA A 146 -17.53 16.49 19.73
C ALA A 146 -18.21 17.86 19.90
N ASP A 147 -17.50 18.85 20.45
CA ASP A 147 -18.01 20.22 20.62
C ASP A 147 -18.06 20.99 19.29
N ALA A 148 -17.06 20.82 18.43
CA ALA A 148 -16.96 21.54 17.16
C ALA A 148 -17.93 21.01 16.09
N LEU A 149 -18.13 19.68 16.04
CA LEU A 149 -19.00 19.01 15.07
C LEU A 149 -20.40 18.71 15.65
N GLY A 150 -20.57 18.72 16.96
CA GLY A 150 -21.85 18.49 17.63
C GLY A 150 -22.50 17.18 17.18
N ASP A 151 -23.78 17.26 16.83
CA ASP A 151 -24.59 16.13 16.37
C ASP A 151 -24.17 15.56 15.01
N THR A 152 -23.25 16.22 14.28
CA THR A 152 -22.77 15.72 12.99
C THR A 152 -21.72 14.62 13.12
N LEU A 153 -21.10 14.44 14.29
CA LEU A 153 -20.12 13.38 14.54
C LEU A 153 -20.82 12.14 15.14
N THR A 154 -21.28 11.27 14.25
CA THR A 154 -21.95 10.01 14.57
C THR A 154 -21.09 8.83 14.08
N PRO A 155 -21.30 7.60 14.56
CA PRO A 155 -20.61 6.43 13.99
C PRO A 155 -20.75 6.38 12.46
N THR A 156 -21.93 6.73 11.94
CA THR A 156 -22.18 6.74 10.50
C THR A 156 -21.37 7.76 9.71
N THR A 157 -21.11 8.93 10.28
CA THR A 157 -20.41 10.02 9.58
C THR A 157 -18.91 10.03 9.86
N LEU A 158 -18.46 9.37 10.92
CA LEU A 158 -17.06 9.34 11.36
C LEU A 158 -16.09 8.90 10.25
N PRO A 159 -16.34 7.83 9.47
CA PRO A 159 -15.46 7.45 8.37
C PRO A 159 -15.33 8.54 7.31
N CYS A 160 -16.45 9.20 6.93
CA CYS A 160 -16.43 10.26 5.93
C CYS A 160 -15.69 11.52 6.41
N VAL A 161 -15.90 11.92 7.66
CA VAL A 161 -15.17 13.04 8.27
C VAL A 161 -13.67 12.73 8.31
N THR A 162 -13.31 11.51 8.72
CA THR A 162 -11.92 11.05 8.78
C THR A 162 -11.28 11.06 7.39
N PHE A 163 -11.99 10.56 6.37
CA PHE A 163 -11.54 10.62 4.97
C PHE A 163 -11.21 12.05 4.55
N ILE A 164 -12.12 13.01 4.79
CA ILE A 164 -11.93 14.41 4.41
C ILE A 164 -10.71 15.02 5.12
N LEU A 165 -10.57 14.79 6.43
CA LEU A 165 -9.46 15.33 7.20
C LEU A 165 -8.11 14.79 6.70
N CYS A 166 -8.03 13.47 6.46
CA CYS A 166 -6.83 12.84 5.92
C CYS A 166 -6.55 13.31 4.49
N ALA A 167 -7.58 13.44 3.66
CA ALA A 167 -7.49 13.94 2.29
C ALA A 167 -6.91 15.36 2.24
N LEU A 168 -7.40 16.29 3.06
CA LEU A 168 -6.92 17.67 3.09
C LEU A 168 -5.49 17.77 3.65
N PHE A 169 -5.20 17.00 4.69
CA PHE A 169 -3.86 16.96 5.29
C PHE A 169 -2.83 16.38 4.30
N SER A 170 -3.15 15.25 3.67
CA SER A 170 -2.27 14.61 2.69
C SER A 170 -2.14 15.43 1.41
N LEU A 171 -3.21 16.07 0.94
CA LEU A 171 -3.15 17.01 -0.19
C LEU A 171 -2.15 18.14 0.07
N SER A 172 -2.14 18.67 1.31
CA SER A 172 -1.27 19.77 1.71
C SER A 172 0.18 19.34 1.92
N THR A 173 0.39 18.13 2.44
CA THR A 173 1.73 17.62 2.79
C THR A 173 2.39 16.81 1.67
N GLY A 174 1.63 16.31 0.70
CA GLY A 174 2.12 15.49 -0.40
C GLY A 174 2.64 14.12 0.03
N THR A 175 2.17 13.60 1.17
CA THR A 175 2.58 12.28 1.68
C THR A 175 1.40 11.48 2.19
N SER A 176 1.27 10.25 1.69
CA SER A 176 0.27 9.27 2.16
C SER A 176 0.72 8.63 3.47
N TRP A 177 1.90 8.01 3.52
CA TRP A 177 2.40 7.30 4.70
C TRP A 177 2.54 8.17 5.95
N GLY A 178 2.98 9.43 5.79
CA GLY A 178 3.07 10.38 6.90
C GLY A 178 1.69 10.73 7.47
N THR A 179 0.71 10.93 6.58
CA THR A 179 -0.69 11.19 6.98
C THR A 179 -1.27 10.00 7.71
N MET A 180 -1.07 8.79 7.18
CA MET A 180 -1.57 7.57 7.80
C MET A 180 -0.99 7.38 9.20
N GLY A 181 0.32 7.57 9.34
CA GLY A 181 0.98 7.53 10.65
C GLY A 181 0.32 8.47 11.65
N VAL A 182 0.10 9.75 11.29
CA VAL A 182 -0.48 10.75 12.19
C VAL A 182 -1.95 10.47 12.52
N PHE A 183 -2.75 10.05 11.54
CA PHE A 183 -4.21 9.92 11.71
C PHE A 183 -4.67 8.58 12.25
N PHE A 184 -3.91 7.49 12.05
CA PHE A 184 -4.21 6.17 12.60
C PHE A 184 -4.54 6.19 14.11
N PRO A 185 -3.72 6.80 14.99
CA PRO A 185 -4.08 6.91 16.40
C PRO A 185 -5.28 7.81 16.69
N ILE A 186 -5.52 8.83 15.87
CA ILE A 186 -6.64 9.75 16.02
C ILE A 186 -7.94 9.03 15.70
N ALA A 187 -7.96 8.28 14.61
CA ALA A 187 -9.08 7.42 14.21
C ALA A 187 -9.50 6.49 15.34
N PHE A 188 -8.53 5.86 16.02
CA PHE A 188 -8.82 5.01 17.18
C PHE A 188 -9.50 5.77 18.33
N VAL A 189 -8.97 6.93 18.73
CA VAL A 189 -9.51 7.73 19.83
C VAL A 189 -10.91 8.26 19.50
N LEU A 190 -11.14 8.68 18.26
CA LEU A 190 -12.44 9.16 17.79
C LEU A 190 -13.46 8.02 17.73
N ALA A 191 -13.10 6.87 17.16
CA ALA A 191 -13.98 5.70 17.10
C ALA A 191 -14.43 5.27 18.51
N GLN A 192 -13.51 5.22 19.47
CA GLN A 192 -13.84 4.84 20.85
C GLN A 192 -14.79 5.86 21.52
N THR A 193 -14.61 7.14 21.24
CA THR A 193 -15.44 8.21 21.83
C THR A 193 -16.84 8.24 21.22
N VAL A 194 -16.95 8.03 19.90
CA VAL A 194 -18.20 8.16 19.15
C VAL A 194 -19.08 6.92 19.30
N THR A 195 -18.51 5.73 19.31
CA THR A 195 -19.27 4.47 19.48
C THR A 195 -19.73 4.27 20.92
N LYS A 196 -18.93 4.68 21.92
CA LYS A 196 -19.15 4.40 23.35
C LYS A 196 -19.28 2.89 23.67
N GLU A 197 -18.86 2.04 22.74
CA GLU A 197 -18.90 0.59 22.89
C GLU A 197 -17.61 0.06 23.53
N PRO A 198 -17.65 -1.11 24.19
CA PRO A 198 -16.44 -1.77 24.65
C PRO A 198 -15.51 -2.08 23.47
N ILE A 199 -14.19 -1.96 23.71
CA ILE A 199 -13.13 -2.22 22.70
C ILE A 199 -13.25 -3.62 22.07
N ASN A 200 -13.82 -4.59 22.79
CA ASN A 200 -13.97 -5.96 22.33
C ASN A 200 -15.35 -6.26 21.70
N SER A 201 -16.15 -5.24 21.40
CA SER A 201 -17.44 -5.44 20.74
C SER A 201 -17.27 -5.53 19.22
N ASP A 202 -18.13 -6.32 18.57
CA ASP A 202 -18.18 -6.42 17.11
C ASP A 202 -18.50 -5.07 16.47
N ALA A 203 -19.34 -4.26 17.14
CA ALA A 203 -19.69 -2.91 16.68
C ALA A 203 -18.49 -1.96 16.68
N PHE A 204 -17.68 -1.94 17.76
CA PHE A 204 -16.46 -1.17 17.80
C PHE A 204 -15.45 -1.63 16.75
N THR A 205 -15.30 -2.95 16.59
CA THR A 205 -14.39 -3.55 15.60
C THR A 205 -14.77 -3.15 14.17
N SER A 206 -16.06 -3.24 13.82
CA SER A 206 -16.55 -2.82 12.51
C SER A 206 -16.35 -1.31 12.27
N GLU A 207 -16.54 -0.48 13.31
CA GLU A 207 -16.37 0.97 13.19
C GLU A 207 -14.90 1.36 13.01
N ILE A 208 -13.99 0.78 13.79
CA ILE A 208 -12.56 1.09 13.67
C ILE A 208 -12.00 0.59 12.34
N GLU A 209 -12.42 -0.59 11.86
CA GLU A 209 -12.04 -1.09 10.54
C GLU A 209 -12.46 -0.12 9.43
N THR A 210 -13.70 0.37 9.49
CA THR A 210 -14.23 1.30 8.48
C THR A 210 -13.56 2.67 8.57
N THR A 211 -13.34 3.19 9.79
CA THR A 211 -12.70 4.48 10.01
C THR A 211 -11.23 4.46 9.58
N VAL A 212 -10.50 3.38 9.89
CA VAL A 212 -9.11 3.18 9.41
C VAL A 212 -9.09 3.00 7.89
N ALA A 213 -10.03 2.25 7.30
CA ALA A 213 -10.12 2.15 5.85
C ALA A 213 -10.37 3.51 5.18
N ALA A 214 -11.11 4.41 5.83
CA ALA A 214 -11.35 5.77 5.37
C ALA A 214 -10.14 6.69 5.54
N GLU A 215 -9.40 6.54 6.63
CA GLU A 215 -8.11 7.20 6.88
C GLU A 215 -7.07 6.83 5.82
N LEU A 216 -6.91 5.53 5.54
CA LEU A 216 -6.02 5.03 4.50
C LEU A 216 -6.44 5.55 3.11
N GLY A 217 -7.73 5.47 2.79
CA GLY A 217 -8.26 5.94 1.51
C GLY A 217 -8.11 7.45 1.32
N GLY A 218 -8.41 8.24 2.35
CA GLY A 218 -8.26 9.69 2.33
C GLY A 218 -6.81 10.12 2.19
N SER A 219 -5.90 9.44 2.90
CA SER A 219 -4.46 9.68 2.79
C SER A 219 -3.93 9.41 1.37
N ILE A 220 -4.34 8.31 0.72
CA ILE A 220 -3.94 8.03 -0.67
C ILE A 220 -4.54 9.03 -1.64
N TRP A 221 -5.82 9.36 -1.45
CA TRP A 221 -6.53 10.31 -2.30
C TRP A 221 -5.87 11.69 -2.27
N GLY A 222 -5.50 12.18 -1.09
CA GLY A 222 -4.84 13.48 -0.94
C GLY A 222 -3.46 13.51 -1.58
N ASP A 223 -2.64 12.48 -1.33
CA ASP A 223 -1.31 12.33 -1.94
C ASP A 223 -1.39 12.34 -3.48
N HIS A 224 -2.34 11.59 -4.05
CA HIS A 224 -2.57 11.54 -5.50
C HIS A 224 -2.98 12.89 -6.10
N CYS A 225 -3.77 13.67 -5.37
CA CYS A 225 -4.22 14.99 -5.82
C CYS A 225 -3.16 16.09 -5.60
N SER A 226 -2.09 15.80 -4.87
CA SER A 226 -1.11 16.80 -4.45
C SER A 226 -0.05 17.07 -5.53
N PRO A 227 0.09 18.32 -6.00
CA PRO A 227 1.16 18.70 -6.93
C PRO A 227 2.57 18.63 -6.32
N VAL A 228 2.67 18.61 -4.98
CA VAL A 228 3.95 18.56 -4.26
C VAL A 228 4.35 17.14 -3.86
N SER A 229 3.54 16.13 -4.16
CA SER A 229 3.86 14.72 -3.89
C SER A 229 4.98 14.21 -4.79
N ASP A 230 5.90 13.46 -4.20
CA ASP A 230 6.99 12.77 -4.91
C ASP A 230 6.45 11.87 -6.03
N THR A 231 5.31 11.21 -5.80
CA THR A 231 4.69 10.31 -6.79
C THR A 231 4.13 11.08 -7.99
N THR A 232 3.51 12.24 -7.75
CA THR A 232 2.99 13.14 -8.77
C THR A 232 4.12 13.75 -9.59
N ILE A 233 5.19 14.19 -8.92
CA ILE A 233 6.39 14.76 -9.56
C ILE A 233 7.06 13.71 -10.46
N LEU A 234 7.30 12.50 -9.94
CA LEU A 234 7.91 11.41 -10.71
C LEU A 234 7.03 10.94 -11.88
N SER A 235 5.71 10.94 -11.71
CA SER A 235 4.76 10.57 -12.77
C SER A 235 4.75 11.61 -13.91
N ALA A 236 4.79 12.90 -13.58
CA ALA A 236 4.90 13.97 -14.57
C ALA A 236 6.25 13.93 -15.31
N MET A 237 7.36 13.75 -14.58
CA MET A 237 8.70 13.63 -15.16
C MET A 237 8.84 12.42 -16.08
N SER A 238 8.36 11.24 -15.67
CA SER A 238 8.43 10.01 -16.47
C SER A 238 7.54 10.08 -17.72
N SER A 239 6.42 10.80 -17.65
CA SER A 239 5.51 11.02 -18.77
C SER A 239 5.93 12.20 -19.67
N GLN A 240 7.00 12.93 -19.32
CA GLN A 240 7.48 14.13 -20.02
C GLN A 240 6.41 15.22 -20.19
N VAL A 241 5.51 15.35 -19.20
CA VAL A 241 4.47 16.39 -19.18
C VAL A 241 4.74 17.40 -18.08
N SER A 242 4.17 18.59 -18.24
CA SER A 242 4.11 19.60 -17.18
C SER A 242 3.42 19.03 -15.95
N LEU A 243 4.01 19.25 -14.77
CA LEU A 243 3.43 18.86 -13.48
C LEU A 243 2.04 19.45 -13.27
N TRP A 244 1.85 20.71 -13.67
CA TRP A 244 0.57 21.39 -13.57
C TRP A 244 -0.50 20.75 -14.46
N ASP A 245 -0.14 20.36 -15.68
CA ASP A 245 -1.07 19.72 -16.60
C ASP A 245 -1.40 18.29 -16.14
N HIS A 246 -0.42 17.57 -15.57
CA HIS A 246 -0.64 16.27 -14.95
C HIS A 246 -1.65 16.34 -13.81
N SER A 247 -1.42 17.21 -12.81
CA SER A 247 -2.33 17.34 -11.67
C SER A 247 -3.72 17.82 -12.08
N LYS A 248 -3.80 18.79 -13.00
CA LYS A 248 -5.08 19.34 -13.48
C LYS A 248 -5.94 18.30 -14.20
N THR A 249 -5.31 17.42 -14.97
CA THR A 249 -6.03 16.36 -15.70
C THR A 249 -6.48 15.22 -14.77
N GLN A 250 -5.79 14.99 -13.65
CA GLN A 250 -6.16 13.95 -12.68
C GLN A 250 -7.27 14.36 -11.72
N LEU A 251 -7.29 15.62 -11.29
CA LEU A 251 -8.23 16.12 -10.27
C LEU A 251 -9.72 15.78 -10.53
N PRO A 252 -10.26 15.88 -11.76
CA PRO A 252 -11.65 15.51 -12.01
C PRO A 252 -11.95 14.03 -11.73
N TYR A 253 -11.04 13.13 -12.10
CA TYR A 253 -11.19 11.69 -11.85
C TYR A 253 -11.03 11.38 -10.37
N ALA A 254 -10.06 12.02 -9.72
CA ALA A 254 -9.84 11.84 -8.30
C ALA A 254 -11.03 12.37 -7.48
N ALA A 255 -11.52 13.59 -7.77
CA ALA A 255 -12.69 14.16 -7.11
C ALA A 255 -13.91 13.24 -7.19
N PHE A 256 -14.17 12.66 -8.36
CA PHE A 256 -15.23 11.68 -8.51
C PHE A 256 -15.00 10.43 -7.64
N ALA A 257 -13.81 9.84 -7.71
CA ALA A 257 -13.48 8.65 -6.94
C ALA A 257 -13.63 8.91 -5.42
N GLY A 258 -13.22 10.09 -4.95
CA GLY A 258 -13.37 10.52 -3.56
C GLY A 258 -14.84 10.64 -3.15
N VAL A 259 -15.65 11.35 -3.95
CA VAL A 259 -17.09 11.53 -3.69
C VAL A 259 -17.82 10.18 -3.67
N VAL A 260 -17.55 9.29 -4.64
CA VAL A 260 -18.16 7.97 -4.67
C VAL A 260 -17.74 7.10 -3.50
N SER A 261 -16.44 7.12 -3.15
CA SER A 261 -15.94 6.36 -2.00
C SER A 261 -16.59 6.82 -0.71
N MET A 262 -16.79 8.13 -0.53
CA MET A 262 -17.52 8.67 0.62
C MET A 262 -18.99 8.27 0.62
N LEU A 263 -19.73 8.56 -0.46
CA LEU A 263 -21.20 8.41 -0.48
C LEU A 263 -21.67 6.96 -0.58
N LEU A 264 -20.95 6.12 -1.32
CA LEU A 264 -21.36 4.74 -1.63
C LEU A 264 -20.47 3.69 -0.95
N GLY A 265 -19.37 4.09 -0.32
CA GLY A 265 -18.48 3.21 0.43
C GLY A 265 -18.53 3.49 1.92
N TYR A 266 -17.94 4.60 2.35
CA TYR A 266 -17.72 4.91 3.76
C TYR A 266 -18.99 5.27 4.53
N LEU A 267 -19.90 6.07 3.93
CA LEU A 267 -21.14 6.47 4.59
C LEU A 267 -22.08 5.27 4.83
N PRO A 268 -22.33 4.37 3.85
CA PRO A 268 -23.12 3.17 4.11
C PRO A 268 -22.40 2.19 5.05
N ALA A 269 -21.07 2.05 4.95
CA ALA A 269 -20.31 1.20 5.86
C ALA A 269 -20.42 1.67 7.32
N GLY A 270 -20.28 2.97 7.58
CA GLY A 270 -20.53 3.55 8.91
C GLY A 270 -22.00 3.45 9.37
N ALA A 271 -22.95 3.31 8.45
CA ALA A 271 -24.35 3.03 8.78
C ALA A 271 -24.60 1.56 9.15
N GLY A 272 -23.56 0.71 9.11
CA GLY A 272 -23.64 -0.73 9.41
C GLY A 272 -23.75 -1.62 8.18
N ALA A 273 -23.52 -1.10 6.96
CA ALA A 273 -23.46 -1.94 5.78
C ALA A 273 -22.19 -2.82 5.79
N PRO A 274 -22.26 -4.08 5.31
CA PRO A 274 -21.10 -4.97 5.33
C PRO A 274 -19.94 -4.44 4.48
N GLY A 275 -18.77 -4.26 5.10
CA GLY A 275 -17.55 -3.76 4.43
C GLY A 275 -17.19 -4.49 3.12
N PRO A 276 -17.17 -5.83 3.07
CA PRO A 276 -16.87 -6.57 1.84
C PRO A 276 -17.83 -6.27 0.68
N LEU A 277 -19.12 -6.04 0.97
CA LEU A 277 -20.10 -5.67 -0.04
C LEU A 277 -19.78 -4.30 -0.62
N MET A 278 -19.41 -3.33 0.22
CA MET A 278 -19.03 -1.98 -0.23
C MET A 278 -17.78 -2.01 -1.13
N ILE A 279 -16.81 -2.88 -0.82
CA ILE A 279 -15.62 -3.07 -1.66
C ILE A 279 -16.00 -3.61 -3.05
N ILE A 280 -16.88 -4.62 -3.12
CA ILE A 280 -17.35 -5.17 -4.41
C ILE A 280 -18.09 -4.11 -5.21
N ILE A 281 -18.96 -3.33 -4.55
CA ILE A 281 -19.68 -2.23 -5.19
C ILE A 281 -18.68 -1.20 -5.76
N GLY A 282 -17.67 -0.80 -4.98
CA GLY A 282 -16.61 0.10 -5.45
C GLY A 282 -15.85 -0.45 -6.65
N PHE A 283 -15.48 -1.74 -6.60
CA PHE A 283 -14.75 -2.42 -7.67
C PHE A 283 -15.53 -2.48 -8.98
N VAL A 284 -16.87 -2.49 -8.93
CA VAL A 284 -17.73 -2.47 -10.11
C VAL A 284 -18.04 -1.03 -10.56
N LEU A 285 -18.42 -0.15 -9.63
CA LEU A 285 -18.88 1.20 -9.94
C LEU A 285 -17.78 2.09 -10.50
N ILE A 286 -16.55 2.02 -9.95
CA ILE A 286 -15.45 2.89 -10.40
C ILE A 286 -15.09 2.61 -11.87
N PRO A 287 -14.86 1.36 -12.33
CA PRO A 287 -14.62 1.07 -13.74
C PRO A 287 -15.81 1.40 -14.64
N VAL A 288 -17.05 1.09 -14.23
CA VAL A 288 -18.25 1.39 -15.02
C VAL A 288 -18.38 2.89 -15.24
N PHE A 289 -18.15 3.69 -14.20
CA PHE A 289 -18.17 5.12 -14.32
C PHE A 289 -17.01 5.65 -15.17
N HIS A 290 -15.80 5.11 -15.00
CA HIS A 290 -14.65 5.52 -15.82
C HIS A 290 -14.89 5.23 -17.31
N VAL A 291 -15.53 4.10 -17.64
CA VAL A 291 -16.01 3.77 -18.99
C VAL A 291 -17.17 4.67 -19.42
N GLY A 292 -18.01 5.13 -18.49
CA GLY A 292 -19.05 6.12 -18.76
C GLY A 292 -18.48 7.49 -19.13
N LEU A 293 -17.53 8.00 -18.35
CA LEU A 293 -16.83 9.25 -18.62
C LEU A 293 -16.05 9.19 -19.92
N SER A 294 -15.49 8.03 -20.27
CA SER A 294 -14.75 7.88 -21.53
C SER A 294 -15.63 7.98 -22.77
N LYS A 295 -16.96 7.95 -22.62
CA LYS A 295 -17.92 8.20 -23.70
C LYS A 295 -18.36 9.66 -23.81
N ILE A 296 -18.01 10.51 -22.84
CA ILE A 296 -18.35 11.94 -22.86
C ILE A 296 -17.32 12.70 -23.72
N PRO A 297 -17.74 13.38 -24.80
CA PRO A 297 -16.84 14.20 -25.61
C PRO A 297 -16.13 15.25 -24.75
N ASN A 298 -14.82 15.44 -24.94
CA ASN A 298 -13.96 16.41 -24.24
C ASN A 298 -13.66 16.18 -22.74
N PHE A 299 -14.21 15.14 -22.10
CA PHE A 299 -13.95 14.83 -20.66
C PHE A 299 -13.25 13.48 -20.44
N GLY A 300 -13.15 12.67 -21.49
CA GLY A 300 -12.64 11.29 -21.44
C GLY A 300 -12.82 10.53 -22.75
N GLY A 301 -13.52 11.12 -23.73
CA GLY A 301 -13.57 10.67 -25.12
C GLY A 301 -12.20 10.22 -25.64
N PRO A 302 -12.18 9.23 -26.55
CA PRO A 302 -10.94 8.65 -27.02
C PRO A 302 -10.09 9.75 -27.68
N ILE A 303 -8.96 10.06 -27.04
CA ILE A 303 -8.07 11.15 -27.46
C ILE A 303 -7.31 10.66 -28.69
N GLU A 304 -7.24 11.49 -29.71
CA GLU A 304 -6.39 11.25 -30.86
C GLU A 304 -4.93 11.04 -30.43
N VAL A 305 -4.40 9.85 -30.69
CA VAL A 305 -2.99 9.53 -30.42
C VAL A 305 -2.19 10.00 -31.61
N TYR A 306 -1.55 11.16 -31.47
CA TYR A 306 -0.72 11.73 -32.50
C TYR A 306 0.66 11.07 -32.54
N CYS A 307 1.13 10.72 -33.74
CA CYS A 307 2.48 10.20 -33.93
C CYS A 307 3.34 11.20 -34.72
N PRO A 308 4.38 11.81 -34.10
CA PRO A 308 5.26 12.78 -34.76
C PRO A 308 5.94 12.24 -36.02
N GLU A 309 6.26 10.95 -36.04
CA GLU A 309 7.02 10.31 -37.11
C GLU A 309 6.17 9.99 -38.35
N VAL A 310 4.84 9.85 -38.17
CA VAL A 310 3.89 9.57 -39.26
C VAL A 310 3.18 10.86 -39.71
N GLY A 311 3.38 11.97 -38.98
CA GLY A 311 2.76 13.25 -39.27
C GLY A 311 1.23 13.22 -39.18
N GLY A 312 0.66 12.35 -38.33
CA GLY A 312 -0.77 12.14 -38.27
C GLY A 312 -1.24 11.33 -37.06
N CYS A 313 -2.56 11.20 -36.92
CA CYS A 313 -3.20 10.42 -35.87
C CYS A 313 -3.18 8.92 -36.18
N ILE A 314 -2.74 8.10 -35.22
CA ILE A 314 -2.62 6.63 -35.35
C ILE A 314 -3.79 5.86 -34.69
N GLY A 315 -4.84 6.58 -34.32
CA GLY A 315 -6.08 6.08 -33.74
C GLY A 315 -6.41 6.79 -32.43
N GLU A 316 -7.60 6.51 -31.91
CA GLU A 316 -8.12 7.20 -30.72
C GLU A 316 -8.07 6.31 -29.48
N GLY A 317 -7.79 6.91 -28.32
CA GLY A 317 -7.86 6.28 -27.00
C GLY A 317 -7.02 5.01 -26.87
N PRO A 318 -7.54 3.94 -26.24
CA PRO A 318 -6.79 2.69 -26.00
C PRO A 318 -6.34 1.99 -27.28
N ARG A 319 -7.11 2.11 -28.38
CA ARG A 319 -6.73 1.53 -29.67
C ARG A 319 -5.55 2.27 -30.28
N GLY A 320 -5.55 3.61 -30.22
CA GLY A 320 -4.41 4.43 -30.63
C GLY A 320 -3.14 4.12 -29.83
N ALA A 321 -3.26 4.01 -28.50
CA ALA A 321 -2.14 3.67 -27.62
C ALA A 321 -1.59 2.26 -27.92
N MET A 322 -2.46 1.26 -28.10
CA MET A 322 -2.07 -0.09 -28.48
C MET A 322 -1.37 -0.14 -29.85
N ASN A 323 -1.85 0.66 -30.81
CA ASN A 323 -1.21 0.78 -32.13
C ASN A 323 0.19 1.41 -32.02
N SER A 324 0.36 2.43 -31.18
CA SER A 324 1.67 3.03 -30.88
C SER A 324 2.63 2.00 -30.28
N ILE A 325 2.18 1.30 -29.23
CA ILE A 325 2.99 0.29 -28.53
C ILE A 325 3.42 -0.83 -29.50
N LYS A 326 2.48 -1.41 -30.26
CA LYS A 326 2.79 -2.47 -31.24
C LYS A 326 3.83 -2.03 -32.27
N ARG A 327 3.77 -0.77 -32.69
CA ARG A 327 4.69 -0.18 -33.66
C ARG A 327 6.08 0.01 -33.05
N ASP A 328 6.16 0.55 -31.84
CA ASP A 328 7.44 0.77 -31.15
C ASP A 328 8.14 -0.55 -30.83
N PHE A 329 7.39 -1.59 -30.45
CA PHE A 329 7.88 -2.96 -30.32
C PHE A 329 8.43 -3.50 -31.65
N LYS A 330 7.72 -3.29 -32.76
CA LYS A 330 8.16 -3.74 -34.10
C LYS A 330 9.42 -3.01 -34.56
N LYS A 331 9.58 -1.74 -34.20
CA LYS A 331 10.77 -0.92 -34.49
C LYS A 331 11.98 -1.38 -33.67
N SER A 332 11.76 -1.65 -32.38
CA SER A 332 12.76 -2.23 -31.46
C SER A 332 13.26 -3.58 -31.97
N SER A 333 12.36 -4.50 -32.35
CA SER A 333 12.72 -5.81 -32.91
C SER A 333 13.56 -5.69 -34.18
N LYS A 334 13.16 -4.85 -35.14
CA LYS A 334 13.95 -4.62 -36.37
C LYS A 334 15.32 -4.00 -36.09
N SER A 335 15.42 -3.09 -35.12
CA SER A 335 16.71 -2.49 -34.74
C SER A 335 17.65 -3.50 -34.08
N GLN A 336 17.11 -4.46 -33.33
CA GLN A 336 17.88 -5.55 -32.73
C GLN A 336 18.35 -6.57 -33.77
N GLU A 337 17.49 -6.93 -34.73
CA GLU A 337 17.85 -7.80 -35.86
C GLU A 337 18.96 -7.16 -36.71
N ALA A 338 18.82 -5.88 -37.07
CA ALA A 338 19.84 -5.16 -37.84
C ALA A 338 21.17 -5.02 -37.08
N ALA A 339 21.13 -4.82 -35.75
CA ALA A 339 22.33 -4.80 -34.92
C ALA A 339 23.00 -6.18 -34.81
N GLN A 340 22.23 -7.27 -34.83
CA GLN A 340 22.77 -8.63 -34.83
C GLN A 340 23.40 -9.00 -36.18
N GLU A 341 22.78 -8.60 -37.30
CA GLU A 341 23.35 -8.81 -38.64
C GLU A 341 24.66 -8.02 -38.83
N ALA A 342 24.74 -6.78 -38.34
CA ALA A 342 25.96 -5.96 -38.43
C ALA A 342 27.12 -6.47 -37.55
N VAL A 343 26.84 -7.27 -36.52
CA VAL A 343 27.87 -7.93 -35.69
C VAL A 343 28.29 -9.28 -36.29
N ALA A 344 27.49 -9.85 -37.18
CA ALA A 344 27.76 -11.11 -37.87
C ALA A 344 28.52 -10.95 -39.21
N SER A 345 28.61 -9.73 -39.74
CA SER A 345 29.39 -9.35 -40.93
C SER A 345 30.77 -8.79 -40.57
#